data_AF-A0A9E6PPP9-F1
#
_entry.id   AF-A0A9E6PPP9-F1
#
_cell.length_a   1.000
_cell.length_b   1.000
_cell.length_c   1.000
_cell.angle_alpha   90.00
_cell.angle_beta   90.00
_cell.angle_gamma   90.00
#
_symmetry.space_group_name_H-M   'P 1'
#
loop_
_entity.id
_entity.type
_entity.pdbx_description
1 polymer ?
#
loop_
_entity_poly.entity_id
_entity_poly.type
_entity_poly.pdbx_seq_one_letter_code
_entity_poly.pdbx_strand_id
1 'polypeptide(L)'
;MHDNDPMATLYREGRRQFIELVPDGGARLDALFHTTPALGELAVGVVYGHLHQRPGLDPRLREAATLAAIIASGMVGPPLGVHFKTGLASGLAPGEYTELLLQASAFTGFPRAVATADRLNQLFTEAGMTSPPPPAPRAVVLEFCEAVRDDREHFPISPAIRALLRPPHRLLATTTAADRVLVESYQQGQPVPRGLLQVRVDGARIIAVTLFNRVPL
;
A
#
# COMPACT_ATOMS: atom_id res chain seq x y z
N MET A 1 20.80 31.14 16.87
CA MET A 1 19.35 30.94 17.08
C MET A 1 18.98 29.66 16.39
N HIS A 2 18.76 28.58 17.14
CA HIS A 2 18.15 27.38 16.57
C HIS A 2 16.65 27.65 16.44
N ASP A 3 16.17 27.51 15.20
CA ASP A 3 14.78 27.58 14.79
C ASP A 3 14.05 26.36 15.38
N ASN A 4 13.77 26.43 16.69
CA ASN A 4 13.28 25.33 17.52
C ASN A 4 11.80 25.50 17.89
N ASP A 5 11.05 26.37 17.20
CA ASP A 5 9.60 26.42 17.38
C ASP A 5 8.97 25.15 16.78
N PRO A 6 8.41 24.25 17.62
CA PRO A 6 7.81 23.02 17.12
C PRO A 6 6.64 23.31 16.18
N MET A 7 5.90 24.40 16.40
CA MET A 7 4.79 24.77 15.53
C MET A 7 5.28 25.25 14.17
N ALA A 8 6.25 26.17 14.12
CA ALA A 8 6.85 26.59 12.85
C ALA A 8 7.43 25.41 12.05
N THR A 9 8.00 24.42 12.73
CA THR A 9 8.51 23.19 12.10
C THR A 9 7.38 22.37 11.49
N LEU A 10 6.32 22.06 12.25
CA LEU A 10 5.16 21.32 11.75
C LEU A 10 4.51 22.01 10.55
N TYR A 11 4.39 23.33 10.58
CA TYR A 11 3.83 24.12 9.49
C TYR A 11 4.67 24.03 8.23
N ARG A 12 5.99 24.19 8.34
CA ARG A 12 6.92 24.14 7.20
C ARG A 12 6.90 22.78 6.53
N GLU A 13 7.04 21.72 7.32
CA GLU A 13 7.01 20.35 6.79
C GLU A 13 5.63 19.98 6.25
N GLY A 14 4.56 20.43 6.90
CA GLY A 14 3.21 20.21 6.44
C GLY A 14 2.89 20.89 5.11
N ARG A 15 3.33 22.14 4.90
CA ARG A 15 3.20 22.82 3.61
C ARG A 15 3.96 22.07 2.52
N ARG A 16 5.21 21.69 2.80
CA ARG A 16 6.04 20.92 1.87
C ARG A 16 5.34 19.61 1.46
N GLN A 17 4.90 18.82 2.43
CA GLN A 17 4.20 17.56 2.15
C GLN A 17 2.88 17.75 1.42
N PHE A 18 2.07 18.74 1.78
CA PHE A 18 0.81 19.03 1.08
C PHE A 18 1.07 19.31 -0.40
N ILE A 19 2.07 20.14 -0.70
CA ILE A 19 2.44 20.52 -2.06
C ILE A 19 2.96 19.32 -2.86
N GLU A 20 3.76 18.46 -2.23
CA GLU A 20 4.32 17.27 -2.87
C GLU A 20 3.27 16.18 -3.14
N LEU A 21 2.35 15.96 -2.21
CA LEU A 21 1.40 14.85 -2.26
C LEU A 21 0.11 15.19 -3.01
N VAL A 22 -0.34 16.44 -2.95
CA VAL A 22 -1.62 16.86 -3.51
C VAL A 22 -1.40 17.44 -4.91
N PRO A 23 -2.07 16.93 -5.96
CA PRO A 23 -2.05 17.55 -7.28
C PRO A 23 -2.48 19.02 -7.23
N ASP A 24 -1.69 19.90 -7.84
CA ASP A 24 -1.83 21.37 -7.75
C ASP A 24 -1.82 21.89 -6.29
N GLY A 25 -1.05 21.21 -5.42
CA GLY A 25 -1.07 21.41 -3.98
C GLY A 25 -0.78 22.85 -3.56
N GLY A 26 0.14 23.55 -4.25
CA GLY A 26 0.41 24.97 -3.98
C GLY A 26 -0.83 25.86 -4.16
N ALA A 27 -1.46 25.79 -5.33
CA ALA A 27 -2.66 26.57 -5.63
C ALA A 27 -3.84 26.20 -4.72
N ARG A 28 -4.03 24.91 -4.43
CA ARG A 28 -5.06 24.44 -3.50
C ARG A 28 -4.84 24.94 -2.09
N LEU A 29 -3.58 24.94 -1.65
CA LEU A 29 -3.22 25.43 -0.33
C LEU A 29 -3.45 26.94 -0.24
N ASP A 30 -3.02 27.70 -1.25
CA ASP A 30 -3.25 29.15 -1.30
C ASP A 30 -4.75 29.47 -1.30
N ALA A 31 -5.57 28.69 -2.01
CA ALA A 31 -7.03 28.83 -1.98
C ALA A 31 -7.64 28.54 -0.59
N LEU A 32 -7.13 27.53 0.13
CA LEU A 32 -7.52 27.25 1.52
C LEU A 32 -7.18 28.42 2.44
N PHE A 33 -5.94 28.93 2.35
CA PHE A 33 -5.51 30.07 3.15
C PHE A 33 -6.25 31.35 2.80
N HIS A 34 -6.63 31.55 1.54
CA HIS A 34 -7.42 32.71 1.12
C HIS A 34 -8.86 32.66 1.67
N THR A 35 -9.51 31.50 1.58
CA THR A 35 -10.93 31.37 1.93
C THR A 35 -11.15 31.15 3.43
N THR A 36 -10.30 30.33 4.07
CA THR A 36 -10.42 29.95 5.48
C THR A 36 -9.03 29.68 6.07
N PRO A 37 -8.27 30.73 6.46
CA PRO A 37 -6.91 30.60 6.97
C PRO A 37 -6.72 29.52 8.03
N ALA A 38 -7.60 29.49 9.05
CA ALA A 38 -7.55 28.50 10.13
C ALA A 38 -7.68 27.04 9.64
N LEU A 39 -8.36 26.80 8.52
CA LEU A 39 -8.44 25.47 7.92
C LEU A 39 -7.13 25.10 7.21
N GLY A 40 -6.50 26.05 6.52
CA GLY A 40 -5.16 25.87 5.94
C GLY A 40 -4.12 25.56 7.01
N GLU A 41 -4.17 26.29 8.13
CA GLU A 41 -3.40 26.08 9.35
C GLU A 41 -3.55 24.67 9.92
N LEU A 42 -4.79 24.20 10.12
CA LEU A 42 -5.06 22.84 10.59
C LEU A 42 -4.61 21.78 9.60
N ALA A 43 -4.80 22.00 8.30
CA ALA A 43 -4.32 21.07 7.28
C ALA A 43 -2.81 20.90 7.36
N VAL A 44 -2.04 22.00 7.30
CA VAL A 44 -0.58 21.91 7.28
C VAL A 44 0.00 21.55 8.63
N GLY A 45 -0.47 22.12 9.73
CA GLY A 45 0.08 21.85 11.06
C GLY A 45 -0.29 20.46 11.57
N VAL A 46 -1.58 20.11 11.55
CA VAL A 46 -2.09 18.89 12.20
C VAL A 46 -2.03 17.70 11.25
N VAL A 47 -2.58 17.80 10.04
CA VAL A 47 -2.73 16.65 9.14
C VAL A 47 -1.39 16.30 8.50
N TYR A 48 -0.81 17.23 7.74
CA TYR A 48 0.41 16.97 6.97
C TYR A 48 1.69 17.16 7.81
N GLY A 49 1.69 18.09 8.78
CA GLY A 49 2.84 18.38 9.63
C GLY A 49 3.01 17.37 10.76
N HIS A 50 1.92 16.94 11.40
CA HIS A 50 1.97 16.04 12.55
C HIS A 50 1.52 14.61 12.21
N LEU A 51 0.25 14.42 11.86
CA LEU A 51 -0.36 13.10 11.71
C LEU A 51 0.38 12.25 10.66
N HIS A 52 0.68 12.81 9.49
CA HIS A 52 1.42 12.14 8.42
C HIS A 52 2.92 11.94 8.71
N GLN A 53 3.48 12.58 9.73
CA GLN A 53 4.90 12.39 10.09
C GLN A 53 5.09 11.35 11.19
N ARG A 54 4.01 10.82 11.77
CA ARG A 54 4.12 9.86 12.87
C ARG A 54 4.76 8.54 12.38
N PRO A 55 5.80 8.01 13.05
CA PRO A 55 6.55 6.85 12.57
C PRO A 55 5.83 5.51 12.79
N GLY A 56 4.67 5.50 13.45
CA GLY A 56 3.99 4.26 13.85
C GLY A 56 3.39 3.44 12.72
N LEU A 57 3.18 4.04 11.54
CA LEU A 57 2.72 3.35 10.33
C LEU A 57 3.60 3.78 9.16
N ASP A 58 4.00 2.83 8.32
CA ASP A 58 4.59 3.16 7.02
C ASP A 58 3.56 3.86 6.12
N PRO A 59 4.01 4.58 5.07
CA PRO A 59 3.10 5.31 4.17
C PRO A 59 2.02 4.43 3.54
N ARG A 60 2.35 3.19 3.20
CA ARG A 60 1.47 2.26 2.50
C ARG A 60 0.33 1.79 3.40
N LEU A 61 0.66 1.43 4.64
CA LEU A 61 -0.31 1.05 5.66
C LEU A 61 -1.18 2.25 6.07
N ARG A 62 -0.59 3.45 6.15
CA ARG A 62 -1.38 4.67 6.40
C ARG A 62 -2.40 4.90 5.29
N GLU A 63 -2.01 4.81 4.03
CA GLU A 63 -2.94 5.00 2.91
C GLU A 63 -4.04 3.94 2.88
N ALA A 64 -3.69 2.67 3.15
CA ALA A 64 -4.67 1.60 3.27
C ALA A 64 -5.70 1.88 4.38
N ALA A 65 -5.25 2.34 5.55
CA ALA A 65 -6.12 2.70 6.66
C ALA A 65 -7.01 3.92 6.32
N THR A 66 -6.45 4.95 5.68
CA THR A 66 -7.19 6.13 5.24
C THR A 66 -8.26 5.78 4.20
N LEU A 67 -7.92 4.94 3.22
CA LEU A 67 -8.86 4.44 2.22
C LEU A 67 -10.02 3.66 2.88
N ALA A 68 -9.72 2.74 3.79
CA ALA A 68 -10.76 2.01 4.52
C ALA A 68 -11.71 2.97 5.28
N ALA A 69 -11.18 4.02 5.91
CA ALA A 69 -11.99 5.04 6.57
C ALA A 69 -12.84 5.86 5.57
N ILE A 70 -12.27 6.26 4.43
CA ILE A 70 -12.97 6.98 3.35
C ILE A 70 -14.15 6.16 2.82
N ILE A 71 -13.92 4.88 2.54
CA ILE A 71 -14.94 3.94 2.08
C ILE A 71 -16.03 3.82 3.15
N ALA A 72 -15.64 3.68 4.42
CA ALA A 72 -16.59 3.57 5.51
C ALA A 72 -17.45 4.80 5.73
N SER A 73 -16.88 5.99 5.53
CA SER A 73 -17.63 7.24 5.57
C SER A 73 -18.47 7.50 4.30
N GLY A 74 -18.36 6.66 3.26
CA GLY A 74 -19.08 6.86 1.99
C GLY A 74 -18.55 8.04 1.17
N MET A 75 -17.30 8.45 1.39
CA MET A 75 -16.68 9.62 0.75
C MET A 75 -16.15 9.29 -0.66
N VAL A 76 -17.03 8.85 -1.57
CA VAL A 76 -16.70 8.43 -2.95
C VAL A 76 -16.34 9.60 -3.89
N GLY A 77 -16.31 10.83 -3.39
CA GLY A 77 -15.95 12.03 -4.15
C GLY A 77 -14.44 12.29 -4.23
N PRO A 78 -14.00 13.56 -4.13
CA PRO A 78 -12.59 13.92 -4.20
C PRO A 78 -11.65 13.17 -3.22
N PRO A 79 -12.02 12.88 -1.95
CA PRO A 79 -11.13 12.16 -1.03
C PRO A 79 -10.70 10.80 -1.56
N LEU A 80 -11.63 9.99 -2.07
CA LEU A 80 -11.30 8.68 -2.64
C LEU A 80 -10.34 8.79 -3.83
N GLY A 81 -10.54 9.78 -4.71
CA GLY A 81 -9.65 10.01 -5.85
C GLY A 81 -8.25 10.47 -5.46
N VAL A 82 -8.12 11.31 -4.43
CA VAL A 82 -6.81 11.74 -3.90
C VAL A 82 -6.05 10.54 -3.33
N HIS A 83 -6.69 9.77 -2.45
CA HIS A 83 -6.05 8.63 -1.78
C HIS A 83 -5.87 7.41 -2.68
N PHE A 84 -6.61 7.34 -3.79
CA PHE A 84 -6.27 6.44 -4.91
C PHE A 84 -4.90 6.78 -5.48
N LYS A 85 -4.62 8.05 -5.80
CA LYS A 85 -3.33 8.45 -6.38
C LYS A 85 -2.18 8.37 -5.37
N THR A 86 -2.36 8.89 -4.15
CA THR A 86 -1.30 8.88 -3.13
C THR A 86 -1.02 7.47 -2.62
N GLY A 87 -2.04 6.60 -2.54
CA GLY A 87 -1.85 5.20 -2.21
C GLY A 87 -1.01 4.45 -3.24
N LEU A 88 -1.25 4.64 -4.54
CA LEU A 88 -0.43 4.08 -5.61
C LEU A 88 1.03 4.58 -5.51
N ALA A 89 1.21 5.88 -5.30
CA ALA A 89 2.54 6.49 -5.11
C ALA A 89 3.25 5.97 -3.85
N SER A 90 2.49 5.63 -2.80
CA SER A 90 2.99 5.03 -1.55
C SER A 90 3.26 3.52 -1.69
N GLY A 91 2.92 2.92 -2.83
CA GLY A 91 3.22 1.54 -3.17
C GLY A 91 2.05 0.58 -3.00
N LEU A 92 0.79 1.04 -2.84
CA LEU A 92 -0.38 0.16 -2.99
C LEU A 92 -0.51 -0.32 -4.44
N ALA A 93 -0.85 -1.59 -4.62
CA ALA A 93 -1.17 -2.15 -5.92
C ALA A 93 -2.67 -1.96 -6.24
N PRO A 94 -3.05 -1.84 -7.53
CA PRO A 94 -4.45 -1.76 -7.94
C PRO A 94 -5.36 -2.84 -7.32
N GLY A 95 -4.92 -4.09 -7.29
CA GLY A 95 -5.66 -5.20 -6.66
C GLY A 95 -5.84 -5.10 -5.14
N GLU A 96 -5.09 -4.23 -4.45
CA GLU A 96 -5.28 -4.01 -3.02
C GLU A 96 -6.42 -3.04 -2.73
N TYR A 97 -6.77 -2.15 -3.67
CA TYR A 97 -7.95 -1.29 -3.54
C TYR A 97 -9.24 -2.11 -3.54
N THR A 98 -9.31 -3.17 -4.37
CA THR A 98 -10.47 -4.07 -4.41
C THR A 98 -10.57 -4.90 -3.14
N GLU A 99 -9.44 -5.34 -2.58
CA GLU A 99 -9.42 -6.05 -1.28
C GLU A 99 -9.80 -5.14 -0.11
N LEU A 100 -9.32 -3.88 -0.09
CA LEU A 100 -9.72 -2.90 0.92
C LEU A 100 -11.21 -2.61 0.86
N LEU A 101 -11.78 -2.48 -0.34
CA LEU A 101 -13.22 -2.34 -0.53
C LEU A 101 -13.96 -3.59 -0.03
N LEU A 102 -13.51 -4.79 -0.40
CA LEU A 102 -14.12 -6.04 0.05
C LEU A 102 -14.13 -6.13 1.59
N GLN A 103 -12.98 -5.86 2.22
CA GLN A 103 -12.84 -5.87 3.68
C GLN A 103 -13.73 -4.81 4.34
N ALA A 104 -13.75 -3.58 3.82
CA ALA A 104 -14.58 -2.52 4.34
C ALA A 104 -16.07 -2.84 4.17
N SER A 105 -16.48 -3.47 3.06
CA SER A 105 -17.90 -3.72 2.74
C SER A 105 -18.67 -4.46 3.84
N ALA A 106 -17.98 -5.29 4.63
CA ALA A 106 -18.54 -5.99 5.79
C ALA A 106 -19.08 -5.04 6.88
N PHE A 107 -18.56 -3.82 6.97
CA PHE A 107 -18.89 -2.85 8.02
C PHE A 107 -19.63 -1.60 7.51
N THR A 108 -19.68 -1.39 6.19
CA THR A 108 -20.14 -0.11 5.60
C THR A 108 -21.53 -0.19 4.99
N GLY A 109 -22.06 -1.41 4.84
CA GLY A 109 -23.33 -1.67 4.15
C GLY A 109 -23.18 -1.67 2.62
N PHE A 110 -24.06 -2.45 1.97
CA PHE A 110 -23.99 -2.72 0.53
C PHE A 110 -24.05 -1.47 -0.37
N PRO A 111 -24.90 -0.45 -0.11
CA PRO A 111 -24.97 0.73 -0.99
C PRO A 111 -23.66 1.53 -1.07
N ARG A 112 -22.95 1.70 0.05
CA ARG A 112 -21.65 2.40 0.08
C ARG A 112 -20.58 1.61 -0.66
N ALA A 113 -20.59 0.28 -0.52
CA ALA A 113 -19.66 -0.59 -1.21
C ALA A 113 -19.86 -0.52 -2.73
N VAL A 114 -21.10 -0.58 -3.22
CA VAL A 114 -21.42 -0.45 -4.65
C VAL A 114 -21.00 0.92 -5.20
N ALA A 115 -21.37 2.02 -4.53
CA ALA A 115 -20.97 3.36 -4.97
C ALA A 115 -19.43 3.53 -5.00
N THR A 116 -18.73 2.91 -4.06
CA THR A 116 -17.26 2.89 -4.06
C THR A 116 -16.71 2.07 -5.21
N ALA A 117 -17.27 0.89 -5.50
CA ALA A 117 -16.87 0.06 -6.63
C ALA A 117 -17.01 0.82 -7.95
N ASP A 118 -18.14 1.50 -8.15
CA ASP A 118 -18.38 2.33 -9.34
C ASP A 118 -17.35 3.45 -9.47
N ARG A 119 -17.00 4.12 -8.37
CA ARG A 119 -15.96 5.15 -8.40
C ARG A 119 -14.57 4.56 -8.67
N LEU A 120 -14.23 3.40 -8.10
CA LEU A 120 -12.96 2.73 -8.39
C LEU A 120 -12.85 2.36 -9.87
N ASN A 121 -13.93 1.87 -10.49
CA ASN A 121 -13.96 1.60 -11.93
C ASN A 121 -13.61 2.84 -12.77
N GLN A 122 -14.17 4.00 -12.41
CA GLN A 122 -13.85 5.27 -13.07
C GLN A 122 -12.38 5.65 -12.84
N LEU A 123 -11.88 5.56 -11.61
CA LEU A 123 -10.49 5.90 -11.28
C LEU A 123 -9.48 5.01 -11.99
N PHE A 124 -9.73 3.70 -12.10
CA PHE A 124 -8.89 2.80 -12.90
C PHE A 124 -8.88 3.21 -14.37
N THR A 125 -10.05 3.53 -14.93
CA THR A 125 -10.18 4.00 -16.32
C THR A 125 -9.42 5.31 -16.54
N GLU A 126 -9.61 6.30 -15.66
CA GLU A 126 -8.91 7.60 -15.67
C GLU A 126 -7.38 7.42 -15.59
N ALA A 127 -6.90 6.39 -14.89
CA ALA A 127 -5.49 6.05 -14.74
C ALA A 127 -4.93 5.14 -15.86
N GLY A 128 -5.74 4.74 -16.85
CA GLY A 128 -5.33 3.83 -17.92
C GLY A 128 -5.04 2.39 -17.43
N MET A 129 -5.65 1.99 -16.31
CA MET A 129 -5.48 0.67 -15.70
C MET A 129 -6.62 -0.27 -16.12
N THR A 130 -6.35 -1.57 -16.15
CA THR A 130 -7.36 -2.60 -16.38
C THR A 130 -8.35 -2.69 -15.22
N SER A 131 -9.65 -2.87 -15.52
CA SER A 131 -10.67 -3.22 -14.53
C SER A 131 -11.37 -4.55 -14.92
N PRO A 132 -11.45 -5.55 -14.02
CA PRO A 132 -10.83 -5.54 -12.70
C PRO A 132 -9.29 -5.48 -12.79
N PRO A 133 -8.63 -4.87 -11.80
CA PRO A 133 -7.17 -4.89 -11.74
C PRO A 133 -6.65 -6.32 -11.53
N PRO A 134 -5.37 -6.59 -11.82
CA PRO A 134 -4.74 -7.84 -11.43
C PRO A 134 -4.85 -8.07 -9.90
N PRO A 135 -4.80 -9.34 -9.45
CA PRO A 135 -4.85 -9.65 -8.02
C PRO A 135 -3.75 -8.91 -7.23
N ALA A 136 -3.99 -8.70 -5.93
CA ALA A 136 -2.99 -8.12 -5.05
C ALA A 136 -1.67 -8.93 -5.10
N PRO A 137 -0.48 -8.29 -5.06
CA PRO A 137 0.81 -8.97 -5.18
C PRO A 137 0.97 -10.16 -4.23
N ARG A 138 0.49 -10.02 -2.98
CA ARG A 138 0.51 -11.10 -2.00
C ARG A 138 -0.30 -12.32 -2.45
N ALA A 139 -1.47 -12.13 -3.06
CA ALA A 139 -2.29 -13.22 -3.56
C ALA A 139 -1.57 -13.98 -4.68
N VAL A 140 -1.00 -13.25 -5.65
CA VAL A 140 -0.21 -13.82 -6.75
C VAL A 140 0.97 -14.65 -6.22
N VAL A 141 1.68 -14.12 -5.21
CA VAL A 141 2.84 -14.81 -4.63
C VAL A 141 2.46 -16.01 -3.79
N LEU A 142 1.33 -15.97 -3.08
CA LEU A 142 0.82 -17.14 -2.36
C LEU A 142 0.42 -18.25 -3.33
N GLU A 143 -0.26 -17.91 -4.42
CA GLU A 143 -0.62 -18.87 -5.47
C GLU A 143 0.63 -19.50 -6.10
N PHE A 144 1.65 -18.69 -6.41
CA PHE A 144 2.96 -19.19 -6.86
C PHE A 144 3.59 -20.16 -5.85
N CYS A 145 3.57 -19.84 -4.56
CA CYS A 145 4.15 -20.71 -3.54
C CYS A 145 3.41 -22.06 -3.45
N GLU A 146 2.09 -22.06 -3.54
CA GLU A 146 1.30 -23.30 -3.59
C GLU A 146 1.55 -24.08 -4.89
N ALA A 147 1.64 -23.40 -6.04
CA ALA A 147 1.99 -24.05 -7.30
C ALA A 147 3.39 -24.71 -7.26
N VAL A 148 4.37 -24.13 -6.56
CA VAL A 148 5.69 -24.75 -6.33
C VAL A 148 5.58 -25.98 -5.41
N ARG A 149 4.69 -25.95 -4.41
CA ARG A 149 4.46 -27.07 -3.49
C ARG A 149 3.78 -28.25 -4.16
N ASP A 150 2.87 -27.97 -5.08
CA ASP A 150 2.12 -28.96 -5.86
C ASP A 150 2.85 -29.46 -7.11
N ASP A 151 4.07 -28.96 -7.37
CA ASP A 151 4.81 -29.24 -8.62
C ASP A 151 4.05 -28.83 -9.90
N ARG A 152 3.22 -27.78 -9.81
CA ARG A 152 2.47 -27.17 -10.92
C ARG A 152 3.15 -25.94 -11.51
N GLU A 153 4.14 -25.36 -10.82
CA GLU A 153 4.82 -24.15 -11.24
C GLU A 153 5.91 -24.40 -12.30
N HIS A 154 5.92 -23.57 -13.35
CA HIS A 154 6.85 -23.64 -14.47
C HIS A 154 7.89 -22.50 -14.48
N PHE A 155 7.70 -21.47 -13.65
CA PHE A 155 8.67 -20.39 -13.49
C PHE A 155 10.03 -20.94 -12.99
N PRO A 156 11.15 -20.59 -13.65
CA PRO A 156 12.45 -21.13 -13.31
C PRO A 156 12.92 -20.62 -11.95
N ILE A 157 13.10 -21.53 -11.00
CA ILE A 157 13.68 -21.26 -9.67
C ILE A 157 14.81 -22.24 -9.36
N SER A 158 15.80 -21.78 -8.60
CA SER A 158 16.92 -22.63 -8.18
C SER A 158 16.47 -23.75 -7.22
N PRO A 159 17.22 -24.86 -7.13
CA PRO A 159 16.93 -25.92 -6.16
C PRO A 159 16.86 -25.41 -4.71
N ALA A 160 17.69 -24.41 -4.36
CA ALA A 160 17.69 -23.80 -3.03
C ALA A 160 16.39 -23.04 -2.73
N ILE A 161 15.89 -22.25 -3.68
CA ILE A 161 14.60 -21.56 -3.56
C ILE A 161 13.47 -22.59 -3.44
N ARG A 162 13.48 -23.62 -4.30
CA ARG A 162 12.47 -24.69 -4.29
C ARG A 162 12.41 -25.41 -2.95
N ALA A 163 13.56 -25.71 -2.34
CA ALA A 163 13.63 -26.35 -1.03
C ALA A 163 13.03 -25.49 0.09
N LEU A 164 13.18 -24.16 0.02
CA LEU A 164 12.63 -23.22 1.01
C LEU A 164 11.11 -23.04 0.90
N LEU A 165 10.51 -23.24 -0.27
CA LEU A 165 9.06 -23.09 -0.47
C LEU A 165 8.27 -24.36 -0.12
N ARG A 166 8.93 -25.52 -0.09
CA ARG A 166 8.29 -26.82 0.15
C ARG A 166 8.10 -27.16 1.63
N PRO A 167 7.12 -28.04 1.96
CA PRO A 167 6.98 -28.60 3.29
C PRO A 167 8.29 -29.25 3.78
N PRO A 168 8.61 -29.18 5.09
CA PRO A 168 7.76 -28.72 6.20
C PRO A 168 7.84 -27.21 6.48
N HIS A 169 8.32 -26.39 5.54
CA HIS A 169 8.45 -24.95 5.79
C HIS A 169 7.10 -24.24 5.88
N ARG A 170 6.94 -23.39 6.90
CA ARG A 170 5.85 -22.42 6.99
C ARG A 170 6.30 -21.12 6.32
N LEU A 171 5.45 -20.57 5.45
CA LEU A 171 5.73 -19.34 4.72
C LEU A 171 4.96 -18.17 5.34
N LEU A 172 5.63 -17.03 5.51
CA LEU A 172 4.99 -15.74 5.80
C LEU A 172 5.24 -14.82 4.62
N ALA A 173 4.19 -14.22 4.06
CA ALA A 173 4.27 -13.33 2.91
C ALA A 173 3.78 -11.93 3.27
N THR A 174 4.63 -10.93 3.04
CA THR A 174 4.38 -9.51 3.36
C THR A 174 4.60 -8.67 2.11
N THR A 175 3.57 -7.94 1.66
CA THR A 175 3.70 -6.98 0.56
C THR A 175 4.57 -5.81 1.02
N THR A 176 5.59 -5.46 0.24
CA THR A 176 6.52 -4.36 0.54
C THR A 176 6.44 -3.22 -0.47
N ALA A 177 5.91 -3.48 -1.66
CA ALA A 177 5.58 -2.48 -2.68
C ALA A 177 4.51 -3.03 -3.64
N ALA A 178 4.05 -2.19 -4.58
CA ALA A 178 3.01 -2.56 -5.54
C ALA A 178 3.41 -3.73 -6.45
N ASP A 179 4.71 -3.98 -6.60
CA ASP A 179 5.29 -5.06 -7.41
C ASP A 179 6.10 -6.08 -6.58
N ARG A 180 6.12 -6.00 -5.24
CA ARG A 180 7.05 -6.77 -4.39
C ARG A 180 6.41 -7.38 -3.16
N VAL A 181 6.75 -8.65 -2.94
CA VAL A 181 6.40 -9.41 -1.73
C VAL A 181 7.67 -10.02 -1.15
N LEU A 182 7.85 -9.87 0.15
CA LEU A 182 8.85 -10.61 0.91
C LEU A 182 8.22 -11.91 1.40
N VAL A 183 8.85 -13.05 1.11
CA VAL A 183 8.46 -14.36 1.62
C VAL A 183 9.53 -14.88 2.55
N GLU A 184 9.13 -15.11 3.79
CA GLU A 184 9.97 -15.66 4.84
C GLU A 184 9.66 -17.15 5.00
N SER A 185 10.68 -17.99 4.88
CA SER A 185 10.54 -19.44 5.02
C SER A 185 11.04 -19.92 6.37
N TYR A 186 10.15 -20.48 7.19
CA TYR A 186 10.46 -20.96 8.54
C TYR A 186 10.43 -22.47 8.60
N GLN A 187 11.46 -23.08 9.18
CA GLN A 187 11.38 -24.47 9.59
C GLN A 187 10.50 -24.59 10.84
N GLN A 188 9.74 -25.68 10.96
CA GLN A 188 8.84 -25.90 12.08
C GLN A 188 9.56 -25.74 13.44
N GLY A 189 8.95 -24.96 14.34
CA GLY A 189 9.48 -24.69 15.68
C GLY A 189 10.66 -23.72 15.73
N GLN A 190 11.16 -23.21 14.60
CA GLN A 190 12.29 -22.27 14.57
C GLN A 190 11.79 -20.81 14.50
N PRO A 191 12.29 -19.90 15.35
CA PRO A 191 11.86 -18.51 15.38
C PRO A 191 12.51 -17.63 14.31
N VAL A 192 13.53 -18.12 13.60
CA VAL A 192 14.29 -17.35 12.61
C VAL A 192 14.10 -17.98 11.22
N PRO A 193 13.81 -17.21 10.16
CA PRO A 193 13.50 -17.76 8.83
C PRO A 193 14.73 -18.36 8.16
N ARG A 194 14.68 -19.62 7.75
CA ARG A 194 15.74 -20.35 7.03
C ARG A 194 16.15 -19.66 5.72
N GLY A 195 15.24 -18.92 5.10
CA GLY A 195 15.54 -18.09 3.94
C GLY A 195 14.54 -16.95 3.78
N LEU A 196 15.00 -15.89 3.14
CA LEU A 196 14.22 -14.71 2.78
C LEU A 196 14.20 -14.57 1.27
N LEU A 197 13.02 -14.52 0.68
CA LEU A 197 12.82 -14.42 -0.76
C LEU A 197 12.15 -13.08 -1.07
N GLN A 198 12.71 -12.28 -1.97
CA GLN A 198 11.96 -11.21 -2.61
C GLN A 198 11.37 -11.73 -3.92
N VAL A 199 10.05 -11.71 -3.99
CA VAL A 199 9.30 -12.07 -5.19
C VAL A 199 8.76 -10.79 -5.82
N ARG A 200 9.04 -10.62 -7.12
CA ARG A 200 8.52 -9.51 -7.91
C ARG A 200 7.41 -9.98 -8.83
N VAL A 201 6.38 -9.16 -8.96
CA VAL A 201 5.20 -9.43 -9.80
C VAL A 201 4.97 -8.33 -10.82
N ASP A 202 4.44 -8.69 -11.98
CA ASP A 202 3.88 -7.78 -12.97
C ASP A 202 2.47 -8.24 -13.31
N GLY A 203 1.48 -7.50 -12.80
CA GLY A 203 0.09 -7.93 -12.78
C GLY A 203 -0.05 -9.29 -12.07
N ALA A 204 -0.58 -10.28 -12.80
CA ALA A 204 -0.80 -11.63 -12.28
C ALA A 204 0.41 -12.58 -12.45
N ARG A 205 1.58 -12.08 -12.87
CA ARG A 205 2.74 -12.92 -13.22
C ARG A 205 3.90 -12.72 -12.28
N ILE A 206 4.59 -13.81 -11.94
CA ILE A 206 5.91 -13.75 -11.33
C ILE A 206 6.94 -13.33 -12.38
N ILE A 207 7.77 -12.34 -12.06
CA ILE A 207 8.83 -11.86 -12.97
C ILE A 207 10.23 -12.07 -12.40
N ALA A 208 10.37 -12.19 -11.07
CA ALA A 208 11.65 -12.51 -10.45
C ALA A 208 11.46 -13.12 -9.05
N VAL A 209 12.36 -14.02 -8.68
CA VAL A 209 12.48 -14.57 -7.32
C VAL A 209 13.93 -14.49 -6.89
N THR A 210 14.23 -13.65 -5.90
CA THR A 210 15.58 -13.42 -5.39
C THR A 210 15.71 -13.99 -3.98
N LEU A 211 16.67 -14.88 -3.76
CA LEU A 211 17.02 -15.38 -2.43
C LEU A 211 18.05 -14.45 -1.79
N PHE A 212 17.72 -13.86 -0.65
CA PHE A 212 18.69 -13.21 0.21
C PHE A 212 19.30 -14.26 1.14
N ASN A 213 20.58 -14.55 0.93
CA ASN A 213 21.32 -15.44 1.82
C ASN A 213 21.40 -14.84 3.22
N ARG A 214 21.29 -15.69 4.25
CA ARG A 214 21.78 -15.32 5.57
C ARG A 214 23.30 -15.18 5.50
N VAL A 215 23.83 -14.07 6.01
CA VAL A 215 25.19 -14.06 6.54
C VAL A 215 25.21 -15.10 7.67
N PRO A 216 26.12 -16.08 7.69
CA PRO A 216 26.19 -17.01 8.80
C PRO A 216 26.36 -16.23 10.11
N LEU A 217 25.57 -16.61 11.12
CA LEU A 217 25.79 -16.18 12.51
C LEU A 217 27.15 -16.68 12.99
#